data_AF-A0A662V5L5-F1
#
_entry.id   AF-A0A662V5L5-F1
#
_cell.length_a   1.000
_cell.length_b   1.000
_cell.length_c   1.000
_cell.angle_alpha   90.00
_cell.angle_beta   90.00
_cell.angle_gamma   90.00
#
_symmetry.space_group_name_H-M   'P 1'
#
loop_
_entity.id
_entity.type
_entity.pdbx_description
1 polymer ?
#
loop_
_entity_poly.entity_id
_entity_poly.type
_entity_poly.pdbx_seq_one_letter_code
_entity_poly.pdbx_strand_id
1 'polypeptide(L)'
;MLSGVLRLMTVLLVITVLTSALMISPTLNTSSGGSGRVIRVPQDCPSVRGAVFMAEPGDTVIISEGLYKDFIYIENKHDLRIIGEGNVTLDVDRRNDFVIYIKNSRNITISGLSLTKAKKYNVIIENSTLITIEGVRTYDSVLGIYVVESRDISIKDSWVNYTVRGIGIEKSEGLSIVNTEIINSAYEAIEAEGVSNIVIDGVKSENTTGIDLTGVV
;
A
#
# COMPACT_ATOMS: atom_id res chain seq x y z
N MET A 1 -56.61 -39.47 17.81
CA MET A 1 -55.98 -38.13 17.70
C MET A 1 -54.46 -38.14 17.85
N LEU A 2 -53.80 -39.19 18.37
CA LEU A 2 -52.33 -39.25 18.49
C LEU A 2 -51.55 -39.64 17.21
N SER A 3 -52.18 -40.26 16.19
CA SER A 3 -51.46 -40.77 15.01
C SER A 3 -51.10 -39.70 13.96
N GLY A 4 -51.84 -38.59 13.92
CA GLY A 4 -51.55 -37.47 13.00
C GLY A 4 -50.40 -36.58 13.47
N VAL A 5 -50.29 -36.40 14.80
CA VAL A 5 -49.24 -35.55 15.41
C VAL A 5 -47.87 -36.21 15.30
N LEU A 6 -47.79 -37.54 15.44
CA LEU A 6 -46.53 -38.28 15.32
C LEU A 6 -45.96 -38.30 13.88
N ARG A 7 -46.82 -38.30 12.86
CA ARG A 7 -46.43 -38.21 11.44
C ARG A 7 -45.97 -36.80 11.04
N LEU A 8 -46.52 -35.75 11.65
CA LEU A 8 -46.11 -34.37 11.39
C LEU A 8 -44.78 -34.04 12.08
N MET A 9 -44.53 -34.57 13.29
CA MET A 9 -43.26 -34.39 14.02
C MET A 9 -42.08 -35.11 13.35
N THR A 10 -42.30 -36.26 12.71
CA THR A 10 -41.23 -36.99 11.99
C THR A 10 -40.88 -36.34 10.66
N VAL A 11 -41.84 -35.76 9.93
CA VAL A 11 -41.57 -35.00 8.70
C VAL A 11 -40.85 -33.67 9.00
N LEU A 12 -41.19 -32.99 10.10
CA LEU A 12 -40.55 -31.73 10.49
C LEU A 12 -39.09 -31.94 10.97
N LEU A 13 -38.79 -33.09 11.58
CA LEU A 13 -37.44 -33.44 12.06
C LEU A 13 -36.50 -33.91 10.93
N VAL A 14 -37.05 -34.47 9.84
CA VAL A 14 -36.26 -34.81 8.63
C VAL A 14 -35.93 -33.57 7.80
N ILE A 15 -36.82 -32.57 7.75
CA ILE A 15 -36.59 -31.31 7.02
C ILE A 15 -35.55 -30.42 7.72
N THR A 16 -35.50 -30.40 9.06
CA THR A 16 -34.45 -29.65 9.80
C THR A 16 -33.07 -30.30 9.76
N VAL A 17 -32.99 -31.62 9.57
CA VAL A 17 -31.71 -32.33 9.38
C VAL A 17 -31.21 -32.20 7.93
N LEU A 18 -32.10 -31.97 6.95
CA LEU A 18 -31.71 -31.77 5.55
C LEU A 18 -31.21 -30.34 5.23
N THR A 19 -31.53 -29.34 6.06
CA THR A 19 -31.06 -27.95 5.87
C THR A 19 -29.81 -27.61 6.67
N SER A 20 -29.39 -28.44 7.63
CA SER A 20 -28.15 -28.25 8.39
C SER A 20 -26.89 -28.78 7.68
N ALA A 21 -27.05 -29.43 6.53
CA ALA A 21 -25.97 -30.05 5.77
C ALA A 21 -25.33 -29.15 4.69
N LEU A 22 -25.59 -27.84 4.67
CA LEU A 22 -25.10 -26.97 3.61
C LEU A 22 -24.65 -25.59 4.13
N MET A 23 -23.57 -25.57 4.92
CA MET A 23 -22.58 -24.47 4.95
C MET A 23 -21.32 -24.96 5.70
N ILE A 24 -20.78 -26.12 5.33
CA ILE A 24 -19.33 -26.28 5.49
C ILE A 24 -18.76 -25.55 4.29
N SER A 25 -18.58 -24.24 4.42
CA SER A 25 -17.70 -23.52 3.49
C SER A 25 -16.39 -24.29 3.51
N PRO A 26 -15.90 -24.83 2.38
CA PRO A 26 -14.51 -25.20 2.36
C PRO A 26 -13.76 -23.90 2.66
N THR A 27 -13.15 -23.81 3.83
CA THR A 27 -12.00 -22.92 4.00
C THR A 27 -10.98 -23.47 3.02
N LEU A 28 -11.02 -22.93 1.80
CA LEU A 28 -9.90 -23.01 0.88
C LEU A 28 -8.78 -22.25 1.57
N ASN A 29 -8.08 -22.94 2.46
CA ASN A 29 -6.69 -22.67 2.76
C ASN A 29 -5.89 -23.04 1.50
N THR A 30 -6.17 -22.36 0.40
CA THR A 30 -5.16 -22.15 -0.62
C THR A 30 -4.19 -21.15 -0.01
N SER A 31 -3.31 -21.68 0.82
CA SER A 31 -1.91 -21.29 0.73
C SER A 31 -1.45 -21.75 -0.67
N SER A 32 -1.92 -21.05 -1.70
CA SER A 32 -1.33 -21.20 -3.01
C SER A 32 0.06 -20.58 -2.87
N GLY A 33 1.04 -21.42 -2.54
CA GLY A 33 2.41 -21.24 -3.02
C GLY A 33 2.50 -21.34 -4.55
N GLY A 34 1.44 -20.91 -5.25
CA GLY A 34 1.45 -20.64 -6.67
C GLY A 34 2.04 -19.25 -6.83
N SER A 35 3.09 -19.15 -7.65
CA SER A 35 3.58 -17.87 -8.16
C SER A 35 2.39 -17.03 -8.59
N GLY A 36 2.15 -15.89 -7.95
CA GLY A 36 1.04 -15.02 -8.31
C GLY A 36 1.13 -14.59 -9.77
N ARG A 37 -0.01 -14.15 -10.33
CA ARG A 37 -0.08 -13.79 -11.74
C ARG A 37 0.64 -12.45 -11.98
N VAL A 38 1.03 -12.23 -13.22
CA VAL A 38 1.47 -10.92 -13.69
C VAL A 38 0.29 -10.21 -14.35
N ILE A 39 -0.04 -9.01 -13.88
CA ILE A 39 -1.04 -8.12 -14.49
C ILE A 39 -0.30 -6.93 -15.11
N ARG A 40 -0.33 -6.81 -16.44
CA ARG A 40 0.39 -5.77 -17.17
C ARG A 40 -0.52 -4.58 -17.47
N VAL A 41 -0.01 -3.38 -17.21
CA VAL A 41 -0.64 -2.13 -17.59
C VAL A 41 0.19 -1.51 -18.72
N PRO A 42 -0.43 -1.15 -19.87
CA PRO A 42 -1.87 -1.18 -20.15
C PRO A 42 -2.40 -2.49 -20.78
N GLN A 43 -1.56 -3.50 -21.00
CA GLN A 43 -1.86 -4.64 -21.90
C GLN A 43 -3.00 -5.54 -21.40
N ASP A 44 -3.02 -5.89 -20.12
CA ASP A 44 -4.05 -6.73 -19.51
C ASP A 44 -5.15 -5.86 -18.86
N CYS A 45 -4.77 -4.69 -18.34
CA CYS A 45 -5.69 -3.71 -17.78
C CYS A 45 -5.24 -2.29 -18.13
N PRO A 46 -6.09 -1.44 -18.74
CA PRO A 46 -5.70 -0.10 -19.16
C PRO A 46 -5.48 0.88 -18.00
N SER A 47 -5.99 0.59 -16.80
CA SER A 47 -5.88 1.44 -15.61
C SER A 47 -4.94 0.83 -14.59
N VAL A 48 -4.05 1.65 -14.03
CA VAL A 48 -3.17 1.28 -12.93
C VAL A 48 -4.00 0.93 -11.70
N ARG A 49 -4.95 1.79 -11.32
CA ARG A 49 -5.87 1.52 -10.20
C ARG A 49 -6.68 0.25 -10.42
N GLY A 50 -7.16 0.04 -11.63
CA GLY A 50 -7.93 -1.16 -12.01
C GLY A 50 -7.11 -2.44 -11.82
N ALA A 51 -5.87 -2.45 -12.30
CA ALA A 51 -4.95 -3.58 -12.13
C ALA A 51 -4.69 -3.89 -10.65
N VAL A 52 -4.38 -2.86 -9.85
CA VAL A 52 -4.13 -3.03 -8.41
C VAL A 52 -5.39 -3.47 -7.65
N PHE A 53 -6.57 -2.97 -8.04
CA PHE A 53 -7.83 -3.38 -7.43
C PHE A 53 -8.10 -4.88 -7.60
N MET A 54 -7.85 -5.40 -8.81
CA MET A 54 -8.07 -6.82 -9.15
C MET A 54 -6.95 -7.75 -8.67
N ALA A 55 -5.77 -7.21 -8.31
CA ALA A 55 -4.64 -8.02 -7.85
C ALA A 55 -4.98 -8.80 -6.57
N GLU A 56 -4.71 -10.10 -6.59
CA GLU A 56 -4.86 -11.03 -5.48
C GLU A 56 -3.51 -11.26 -4.78
N PRO A 57 -3.49 -11.76 -3.53
CA PRO A 57 -2.24 -12.05 -2.84
C PRO A 57 -1.28 -12.91 -3.66
N GLY A 58 -0.03 -12.47 -3.73
CA GLY A 58 1.04 -13.05 -4.55
C GLY A 58 1.22 -12.38 -5.91
N ASP A 59 0.23 -11.63 -6.40
CA ASP A 59 0.26 -11.05 -7.75
C ASP A 59 1.31 -9.94 -7.89
N THR A 60 1.78 -9.77 -9.13
CA THR A 60 2.64 -8.66 -9.53
C THR A 60 1.93 -7.81 -10.59
N VAL A 61 1.76 -6.52 -10.30
CA VAL A 61 1.32 -5.52 -11.28
C VAL A 61 2.56 -4.90 -11.92
N ILE A 62 2.72 -5.07 -13.23
CA ILE A 62 3.79 -4.44 -14.01
C ILE A 62 3.19 -3.28 -14.80
N ILE A 63 3.70 -2.08 -14.59
CA ILE A 63 3.27 -0.87 -15.27
C ILE A 63 4.34 -0.53 -16.31
N SER A 64 3.99 -0.61 -17.59
CA SER A 64 4.89 -0.22 -18.68
C SER A 64 5.10 1.29 -18.69
N GLU A 65 6.19 1.74 -19.32
CA GLU A 65 6.49 3.16 -19.46
C GLU A 65 5.30 3.99 -19.98
N GLY A 66 5.13 5.19 -19.42
CA GLY A 66 4.02 6.05 -19.79
C GLY A 66 3.63 7.07 -18.72
N LEU A 67 2.80 8.02 -19.14
CA LEU A 67 2.15 8.99 -18.26
C LEU A 67 0.71 8.55 -18.02
N TYR A 68 0.38 8.26 -16.77
CA TYR A 68 -0.94 7.84 -16.34
C TYR A 68 -1.57 8.92 -15.47
N LYS A 69 -2.76 9.37 -15.88
CA LYS A 69 -3.63 10.22 -15.05
C LYS A 69 -4.47 9.36 -14.10
N ASP A 70 -3.77 8.62 -13.25
CA ASP A 70 -4.33 7.59 -12.37
C ASP A 70 -3.61 7.61 -11.01
N PHE A 71 -4.07 6.76 -10.09
CA PHE A 71 -3.53 6.65 -8.73
C PHE A 71 -3.58 5.20 -8.25
N ILE A 72 -2.90 4.90 -7.15
CA ILE A 72 -2.90 3.59 -6.51
C ILE A 72 -3.61 3.71 -5.16
N TYR A 73 -4.59 2.82 -4.93
CA TYR A 73 -5.28 2.68 -3.65
C TYR A 73 -5.26 1.20 -3.25
N ILE A 74 -4.62 0.90 -2.13
CA ILE A 74 -4.44 -0.45 -1.59
C ILE A 74 -5.01 -0.44 -0.18
N GLU A 75 -6.10 -1.16 0.02
CA GLU A 75 -6.75 -1.28 1.33
C GLU A 75 -7.05 -2.75 1.61
N ASN A 76 -6.70 -3.22 2.83
CA ASN A 76 -6.93 -4.59 3.28
C ASN A 76 -6.35 -5.66 2.33
N LYS A 77 -5.18 -5.40 1.74
CA LYS A 77 -4.50 -6.31 0.82
C LYS A 77 -3.15 -6.76 1.38
N HIS A 78 -2.63 -7.86 0.85
CA HIS A 78 -1.32 -8.35 1.24
C HIS A 78 -0.58 -9.07 0.13
N ASP A 79 0.74 -9.17 0.29
CA ASP A 79 1.65 -9.95 -0.56
C ASP A 79 1.59 -9.50 -2.04
N LEU A 80 1.67 -8.19 -2.30
CA LEU A 80 1.62 -7.62 -3.66
C LEU A 80 2.93 -6.95 -4.06
N ARG A 81 3.22 -7.00 -5.36
CA ARG A 81 4.32 -6.25 -5.98
C ARG A 81 3.77 -5.33 -7.07
N ILE A 82 4.10 -4.05 -7.02
CA ILE A 82 3.73 -3.06 -8.02
C ILE A 82 5.02 -2.44 -8.55
N ILE A 83 5.29 -2.65 -9.84
CA ILE A 83 6.60 -2.38 -10.45
C ILE A 83 6.37 -1.51 -11.69
N GLY A 84 6.99 -0.33 -11.73
CA GLY A 84 7.13 0.46 -12.94
C GLY A 84 8.35 0.02 -13.76
N GLU A 85 8.16 -0.24 -15.05
CA GLU A 85 9.22 -0.53 -16.01
C GLU A 85 9.49 0.70 -16.88
N GLY A 86 10.72 1.22 -16.82
CA GLY A 86 11.12 2.42 -17.57
C GLY A 86 10.59 3.71 -16.93
N ASN A 87 10.15 4.65 -17.77
CA ASN A 87 9.70 5.97 -17.32
C ASN A 87 8.18 5.97 -17.05
N VAL A 88 7.78 5.46 -15.88
CA VAL A 88 6.38 5.48 -15.44
C VAL A 88 6.11 6.70 -14.57
N THR A 89 5.11 7.50 -14.94
CA THR A 89 4.63 8.63 -14.13
C THR A 89 3.15 8.52 -13.83
N LEU A 90 2.79 8.57 -12.55
CA LEU A 90 1.44 8.78 -12.07
C LEU A 90 1.26 10.25 -11.70
N ASP A 91 0.38 10.95 -12.42
CA ASP A 91 0.11 12.38 -12.23
C ASP A 91 -1.39 12.57 -11.96
N VAL A 92 -1.73 12.92 -10.73
CA VAL A 92 -3.13 13.12 -10.31
C VAL A 92 -3.64 14.54 -10.52
N ASP A 93 -2.84 15.43 -11.12
CA ASP A 93 -3.23 16.79 -11.55
C ASP A 93 -3.96 17.60 -10.47
N ARG A 94 -3.51 17.50 -9.22
CA ARG A 94 -4.14 18.12 -8.04
C ARG A 94 -5.61 17.75 -7.87
N ARG A 95 -6.06 16.61 -8.39
CA ARG A 95 -7.46 16.13 -8.25
C ARG A 95 -7.63 15.30 -6.97
N ASN A 96 -6.59 14.58 -6.57
CA ASN A 96 -6.59 13.69 -5.42
C ASN A 96 -5.68 14.20 -4.30
N ASP A 97 -6.02 13.84 -3.06
CA ASP A 97 -5.15 14.09 -1.91
C ASP A 97 -3.86 13.27 -1.95
N PHE A 98 -3.86 12.16 -2.69
CA PHE A 98 -2.72 11.27 -2.83
C PHE A 98 -2.51 10.70 -4.23
N VAL A 99 -1.30 10.22 -4.51
CA VAL A 99 -1.00 9.36 -5.69
C VAL A 99 -1.00 7.89 -5.29
N ILE A 100 -0.38 7.54 -4.16
CA ILE A 100 -0.41 6.19 -3.59
C ILE A 100 -0.93 6.27 -2.17
N TYR A 101 -1.92 5.44 -1.84
CA TYR A 101 -2.38 5.23 -0.48
C TYR A 101 -2.45 3.74 -0.17
N ILE A 102 -1.68 3.34 0.83
CA ILE A 102 -1.64 1.98 1.39
C ILE A 102 -2.22 2.05 2.80
N LYS A 103 -3.32 1.34 3.04
CA LYS A 103 -4.04 1.33 4.32
C LYS A 103 -4.32 -0.11 4.77
N ASN A 104 -4.14 -0.40 6.05
CA ASN A 104 -4.50 -1.70 6.64
C ASN A 104 -3.93 -2.90 5.85
N SER A 105 -2.72 -2.78 5.34
CA SER A 105 -2.14 -3.74 4.38
C SER A 105 -0.79 -4.26 4.85
N ARG A 106 -0.36 -5.41 4.32
CA ARG A 106 0.94 -6.00 4.69
C ARG A 106 1.74 -6.55 3.53
N ASN A 107 3.06 -6.53 3.63
CA ASN A 107 3.96 -7.13 2.64
C ASN A 107 3.67 -6.64 1.21
N ILE A 108 3.76 -5.32 1.00
CA ILE A 108 3.54 -4.66 -0.29
C ILE A 108 4.85 -4.03 -0.74
N THR A 109 5.26 -4.29 -1.98
CA THR A 109 6.39 -3.60 -2.61
C THR A 109 5.88 -2.66 -3.70
N ILE A 110 6.27 -1.39 -3.64
CA ILE A 110 6.10 -0.41 -4.70
C ILE A 110 7.47 -0.03 -5.22
N SER A 111 7.70 -0.11 -6.53
CA SER A 111 9.00 0.23 -7.11
C SER A 111 8.95 0.87 -8.48
N GLY A 112 9.95 1.70 -8.80
CA GLY A 112 10.17 2.22 -10.16
C GLY A 112 9.13 3.22 -10.67
N LEU A 113 8.44 3.94 -9.77
CA LEU A 113 7.39 4.90 -10.13
C LEU A 113 7.82 6.35 -9.89
N SER A 114 7.40 7.24 -10.78
CA SER A 114 7.40 8.69 -10.53
C SER A 114 5.99 9.15 -10.16
N LEU A 115 5.84 9.91 -9.07
CA LEU A 115 4.57 10.31 -8.47
C LEU A 115 4.52 11.82 -8.34
N THR A 116 3.42 12.45 -8.79
CA THR A 116 3.35 13.91 -8.74
C THR A 116 1.95 14.50 -8.61
N LYS A 117 1.93 15.75 -8.16
CA LYS A 117 0.75 16.63 -8.11
C LYS A 117 -0.38 16.10 -7.23
N ALA A 118 -0.08 15.35 -6.18
CA ALA A 118 -1.04 15.16 -5.10
C ALA A 118 -1.37 16.50 -4.41
N LYS A 119 -2.61 16.70 -3.95
CA LYS A 119 -2.92 17.88 -3.11
C LYS A 119 -2.21 17.83 -1.77
N LYS A 120 -1.95 16.63 -1.23
CA LYS A 120 -1.31 16.44 0.08
C LYS A 120 -0.09 15.53 -0.02
N TYR A 121 -0.29 14.22 -0.17
CA TYR A 121 0.75 13.20 0.00
C TYR A 121 1.03 12.48 -1.32
N ASN A 122 2.24 12.49 -1.86
CA ASN A 122 2.47 11.61 -3.03
C ASN A 122 2.35 10.13 -2.63
N VAL A 123 2.90 9.77 -1.46
CA VAL A 123 2.71 8.45 -0.83
C VAL A 123 2.19 8.63 0.59
N ILE A 124 1.14 7.90 0.97
CA ILE A 124 0.72 7.73 2.35
C ILE A 124 0.60 6.24 2.70
N ILE A 125 1.20 5.86 3.83
CA ILE A 125 1.15 4.51 4.40
C ILE A 125 0.54 4.62 5.80
N GLU A 126 -0.60 3.98 6.00
CA GLU A 126 -1.37 4.04 7.24
C GLU A 126 -1.68 2.65 7.77
N ASN A 127 -1.44 2.43 9.07
CA ASN A 127 -1.78 1.19 9.77
C ASN A 127 -1.37 -0.08 9.00
N SER A 128 -0.14 -0.06 8.48
CA SER A 128 0.35 -1.10 7.57
C SER A 128 1.69 -1.65 8.05
N THR A 129 2.06 -2.85 7.58
CA THR A 129 3.30 -3.51 7.99
C THR A 129 4.08 -4.12 6.84
N LEU A 130 5.41 -4.16 6.91
CA LEU A 130 6.26 -4.76 5.87
C LEU A 130 6.01 -4.11 4.50
N ILE A 131 6.08 -2.78 4.44
CA ILE A 131 5.89 -2.04 3.18
C ILE A 131 7.25 -1.57 2.68
N THR A 132 7.52 -1.81 1.39
CA THR A 132 8.75 -1.36 0.73
C THR A 132 8.42 -0.35 -0.36
N ILE A 133 9.05 0.82 -0.28
CA ILE A 133 9.07 1.86 -1.31
C ILE A 133 10.50 1.93 -1.84
N GLU A 134 10.71 1.50 -3.09
CA GLU A 134 12.06 1.31 -3.65
C GLU A 134 12.21 1.97 -5.02
N GLY A 135 13.23 2.81 -5.21
CA GLY A 135 13.43 3.45 -6.52
C GLY A 135 12.29 4.38 -6.93
N VAL A 136 11.53 4.92 -5.96
CA VAL A 136 10.38 5.79 -6.22
C VAL A 136 10.82 7.24 -6.22
N ARG A 137 10.29 8.02 -7.18
CA ARG A 137 10.52 9.45 -7.30
C ARG A 137 9.23 10.19 -6.97
N THR A 138 9.23 11.03 -5.95
CA THR A 138 8.05 11.84 -5.60
C THR A 138 8.38 13.32 -5.75
N TYR A 139 7.48 14.08 -6.38
CA TYR A 139 7.67 15.53 -6.50
C TYR A 139 6.37 16.32 -6.62
N ASP A 140 6.43 17.61 -6.30
CA ASP A 140 5.32 18.55 -6.43
C ASP A 140 4.08 18.16 -5.57
N SER A 141 4.29 17.98 -4.26
CA SER A 141 3.24 17.68 -3.27
C SER A 141 3.49 18.45 -1.95
N VAL A 142 2.55 18.39 -1.01
CA VAL A 142 2.80 18.97 0.33
C VAL A 142 3.80 18.09 1.09
N LEU A 143 3.57 16.78 1.10
CA LEU A 143 4.46 15.78 1.66
C LEU A 143 4.84 14.77 0.57
N GLY A 144 6.12 14.41 0.49
CA GLY A 144 6.59 13.40 -0.44
C GLY A 144 6.08 12.02 -0.03
N ILE A 145 6.48 11.59 1.17
CA ILE A 145 6.08 10.32 1.78
C ILE A 145 5.60 10.58 3.20
N TYR A 146 4.45 10.03 3.57
CA TYR A 146 3.92 10.10 4.92
C TYR A 146 3.63 8.69 5.45
N VAL A 147 4.15 8.37 6.63
CA VAL A 147 3.99 7.07 7.29
C VAL A 147 3.37 7.29 8.67
N VAL A 148 2.23 6.66 8.93
CA VAL A 148 1.49 6.84 10.18
C VAL A 148 1.01 5.51 10.74
N GLU A 149 1.18 5.31 12.04
CA GLU A 149 0.70 4.14 12.79
C GLU A 149 1.14 2.80 12.15
N SER A 150 2.35 2.75 11.58
CA SER A 150 2.81 1.63 10.75
C SER A 150 4.05 0.96 11.32
N ARG A 151 4.35 -0.26 10.85
CA ARG A 151 5.52 -1.03 11.29
C ARG A 151 6.36 -1.61 10.16
N ASP A 152 7.66 -1.69 10.36
CA ASP A 152 8.56 -2.38 9.42
C ASP A 152 8.45 -1.79 8.00
N ILE A 153 8.66 -0.47 7.88
CA ILE A 153 8.58 0.25 6.61
C ILE A 153 9.97 0.55 6.10
N SER A 154 10.23 0.19 4.84
CA SER A 154 11.49 0.45 4.16
C SER A 154 11.28 1.43 3.02
N ILE A 155 12.00 2.56 3.07
CA ILE A 155 12.12 3.53 2.00
C ILE A 155 13.57 3.50 1.53
N LYS A 156 13.82 3.06 0.31
CA LYS A 156 15.19 2.90 -0.19
C LYS A 156 15.39 3.34 -1.63
N ASP A 157 16.61 3.80 -1.92
CA ASP A 157 17.06 4.19 -3.25
C ASP A 157 16.08 5.16 -3.94
N SER A 158 15.43 6.01 -3.15
CA SER A 158 14.30 6.84 -3.55
C SER A 158 14.69 8.31 -3.61
N TRP A 159 13.85 9.12 -4.25
CA TRP A 159 14.09 10.54 -4.43
C TRP A 159 12.83 11.34 -4.13
N VAL A 160 12.96 12.33 -3.25
CA VAL A 160 11.87 13.22 -2.82
C VAL A 160 12.28 14.65 -3.13
N ASN A 161 11.51 15.37 -3.94
CA ASN A 161 11.86 16.71 -4.39
C ASN A 161 10.67 17.66 -4.45
N TYR A 162 10.87 18.96 -4.23
CA TYR A 162 9.83 19.99 -4.38
C TYR A 162 8.59 19.67 -3.56
N THR A 163 8.81 19.47 -2.27
CA THR A 163 7.76 19.21 -1.30
C THR A 163 7.74 20.28 -0.22
N VAL A 164 6.61 20.47 0.48
CA VAL A 164 6.63 21.34 1.67
C VAL A 164 7.45 20.66 2.77
N ARG A 165 7.21 19.37 3.01
CA ARG A 165 8.03 18.48 3.86
C ARG A 165 8.44 17.23 3.07
N GLY A 166 9.64 16.71 3.31
CA GLY A 166 10.14 15.54 2.60
C GLY A 166 9.42 14.25 3.00
N ILE A 167 9.84 13.65 4.12
CA ILE A 167 9.29 12.43 4.69
C ILE A 167 8.77 12.73 6.10
N GLY A 168 7.47 12.50 6.33
CA GLY A 168 6.86 12.61 7.66
C GLY A 168 6.56 11.22 8.24
N ILE A 169 6.81 11.02 9.53
CA ILE A 169 6.60 9.76 10.22
C ILE A 169 5.94 10.01 11.57
N GLU A 170 4.83 9.33 11.84
CA GLU A 170 4.11 9.46 13.12
C GLU A 170 3.78 8.08 13.70
N LYS A 171 4.01 7.92 15.01
CA LYS A 171 3.54 6.76 15.81
C LYS A 171 3.87 5.41 15.18
N SER A 172 5.05 5.27 14.60
CA SER A 172 5.45 4.12 13.80
C SER A 172 6.71 3.46 14.37
N GLU A 173 6.92 2.18 14.08
CA GLU A 173 8.07 1.42 14.61
C GLU A 173 8.79 0.65 13.50
N GLY A 174 10.12 0.53 13.59
CA GLY A 174 10.87 -0.29 12.63
C GLY A 174 10.94 0.39 11.25
N LEU A 175 11.53 1.58 11.19
CA LEU A 175 11.66 2.35 9.97
C LEU A 175 13.08 2.21 9.43
N SER A 176 13.21 2.03 8.12
CA SER A 176 14.50 2.00 7.43
C SER A 176 14.47 2.93 6.24
N ILE A 177 15.22 4.03 6.31
CA ILE A 177 15.36 5.02 5.24
C ILE A 177 16.81 4.98 4.75
N VAL A 178 17.02 4.43 3.56
CA VAL A 178 18.36 4.10 3.06
C VAL A 178 18.60 4.68 1.67
N ASN A 179 19.77 5.26 1.42
CA ASN A 179 20.19 5.75 0.10
C ASN A 179 19.14 6.65 -0.58
N THR A 180 18.45 7.47 0.21
CA THR A 180 17.35 8.32 -0.27
C THR A 180 17.81 9.76 -0.36
N GLU A 181 17.55 10.41 -1.49
CA GLU A 181 17.85 11.82 -1.69
C GLU A 181 16.60 12.67 -1.49
N ILE A 182 16.67 13.66 -0.61
CA ILE A 182 15.57 14.55 -0.24
C ILE A 182 16.03 15.98 -0.49
N ILE A 183 15.42 16.64 -1.48
CA ILE A 183 15.91 17.93 -1.95
C ILE A 183 14.78 18.95 -2.11
N ASN A 184 15.13 20.24 -2.00
CA ASN A 184 14.21 21.37 -2.22
C ASN A 184 12.89 21.24 -1.44
N SER A 185 12.97 20.84 -0.16
CA SER A 185 11.81 20.84 0.73
C SER A 185 11.79 22.12 1.56
N ALA A 186 10.62 22.74 1.69
CA ALA A 186 10.48 24.03 2.39
C ALA A 186 10.77 23.94 3.90
N TYR A 187 10.56 22.77 4.48
CA TYR A 187 10.77 22.45 5.89
C TYR A 187 11.71 21.23 6.02
N GLU A 188 11.54 20.40 7.04
CA GLU A 188 12.37 19.24 7.34
C GLU A 188 12.37 18.22 6.20
N ALA A 189 13.56 17.67 5.93
CA ALA A 189 13.75 16.57 5.01
C ALA A 189 13.10 15.31 5.57
N ILE A 190 13.29 15.07 6.88
CA ILE A 190 12.65 14.00 7.62
C ILE A 190 12.15 14.57 8.95
N GLU A 191 10.86 14.42 9.22
CA GLU A 191 10.22 14.74 10.49
C GLU A 191 9.63 13.44 11.06
N ALA A 192 10.05 13.05 12.26
CA ALA A 192 9.54 11.85 12.93
C ALA A 192 9.05 12.18 14.35
N GLU A 193 7.80 11.81 14.66
CA GLU A 193 7.18 11.98 15.98
C GLU A 193 6.67 10.64 16.55
N GLY A 194 7.10 10.31 17.76
CA GLY A 194 6.62 9.11 18.47
C GLY A 194 7.02 7.81 17.76
N VAL A 195 8.24 7.78 17.21
CA VAL A 195 8.77 6.67 16.42
C VAL A 195 9.76 5.85 17.25
N SER A 196 9.83 4.53 17.04
CA SER A 196 10.88 3.70 17.61
C SER A 196 11.60 2.88 16.53
N ASN A 197 12.83 2.44 16.82
CA ASN A 197 13.61 1.59 15.92
C ASN A 197 13.76 2.16 14.49
N ILE A 198 14.30 3.37 14.37
CA ILE A 198 14.56 4.02 13.08
C ILE A 198 16.03 3.89 12.66
N VAL A 199 16.25 3.49 11.40
CA VAL A 199 17.54 3.47 10.72
C VAL A 199 17.50 4.49 9.59
N ILE A 200 18.43 5.44 9.61
CA ILE A 200 18.64 6.42 8.54
C ILE A 200 20.10 6.29 8.08
N ASP A 201 20.30 5.82 6.86
CA ASP A 201 21.63 5.55 6.31
C ASP A 201 21.76 6.03 4.86
N GLY A 202 22.89 6.62 4.49
CA GLY A 202 23.12 7.12 3.14
C GLY A 202 22.12 8.18 2.64
N VAL A 203 21.38 8.86 3.53
CA VAL A 203 20.44 9.92 3.15
C VAL A 203 21.20 11.20 2.78
N LYS A 204 20.90 11.74 1.59
CA LYS A 204 21.40 13.03 1.13
C LYS A 204 20.28 14.07 1.20
N SER A 205 20.57 15.21 1.83
CA SER A 205 19.62 16.30 2.06
C SER A 205 20.16 17.60 1.47
N GLU A 206 19.46 18.25 0.54
CA GLU A 206 19.92 19.50 -0.13
C GLU A 206 18.79 20.53 -0.23
N ASN A 207 19.06 21.81 0.07
CA ASN A 207 18.06 22.90 0.05
C ASN A 207 16.78 22.57 0.86
N THR A 208 16.96 22.01 2.05
CA THR A 208 15.89 21.64 2.99
C THR A 208 16.43 21.73 4.41
N THR A 209 15.57 21.96 5.40
CA THR A 209 15.93 21.78 6.81
C THR A 209 16.24 20.29 7.02
N GLY A 210 17.21 19.95 7.87
CA GLY A 210 17.75 18.58 7.98
C GLY A 210 16.76 17.52 8.50
N ILE A 211 17.22 16.72 9.46
CA ILE A 211 16.41 15.64 10.06
C ILE A 211 15.99 16.10 11.46
N ASP A 212 14.69 16.08 11.75
CA ASP A 212 14.14 16.30 13.10
C ASP A 212 13.48 15.02 13.62
N LEU A 213 13.90 14.60 14.81
CA LEU A 213 13.49 13.36 15.46
C LEU A 213 12.98 13.69 16.87
N THR A 214 11.66 13.67 17.04
CA THR A 214 11.00 14.00 18.31
C THR A 214 10.28 12.78 18.88
N GLY A 215 10.38 12.61 20.21
CA GLY A 215 9.75 11.47 20.88
C GLY A 215 10.24 10.10 20.40
N VAL A 216 11.49 10.03 19.90
CA VAL A 216 12.10 8.78 19.47
C VAL A 216 12.63 8.00 20.67
N VAL A 217 12.27 6.72 20.78
CA VAL A 217 12.62 5.82 21.89
C VAL A 217 13.22 4.50 21.42
#